data_AF-A0A176F5F6-F1
#
_entry.id   AF-A0A176F5F6-F1
#
_cell.length_a   1.000
_cell.length_b   1.000
_cell.length_c   1.000
_cell.angle_alpha   90.00
_cell.angle_beta   90.00
_cell.angle_gamma   90.00
#
_symmetry.space_group_name_H-M   'P 1'
#
loop_
_entity.id
_entity.type
_entity.pdbx_description
1 polymer ?
#
loop_
_entity_poly.entity_id
_entity_poly.type
_entity_poly.pdbx_seq_one_letter_code
_entity_poly.pdbx_strand_id
1 'polypeptide(L)'
;MSRLGTITRRAFLVGSAAVAGGAAFGIYMVRKPHGNPLAAGLQEGQAALTPYVRIDGEGVTLITPRADLGQGAYHVQAALLAEELDVELEDIRVDPGPPSGAYWNTAMAEEAAEFMVPSQGIMQAGAANVVGAAMKVMGLQITGGSTTVPDGFDKLRAAGASARETLKAAAAAKAGVSVGVVTTEAGHVLLPDGARISYAELAPDVAGMEVVQDVPLRDPGQWRYIGKPMQRIDIVAKSTGTQAYGIDAQIEGMVHAAIRLNPAQGGGIESFDASEAEAMRGVKAVVPVTGGVAVVADNTWRAFKAAEAVKVEWGAAPFPASMDEHWAALGRAFAEEAQDSRNRDDGDVEGALGTGEVIEAEYRAPYLAHAPMEPINAVVRVDDDGAEVWTGTQIPRFVQQNVAKIAGVAVDKVVVNALMMGGSFGHRLEDEVVKQATEIAMTMKGTPVKLTYSREEDMLHDFPRQIAMGRLRGKVAEGRVDTMDLSIAMPSVMASQMGRQGQPVPGPDSQIVSGAWNAPFAIPNHRVTGYRAPELAPISSWRSVGASTNGFFYNAALDEL
;
A
#
# COMPACT_ATOMS: atom_id res chain seq x y z
N MET A 1 -36.55 -46.81 19.76
CA MET A 1 -35.44 -46.01 19.20
C MET A 1 -35.51 -44.61 19.78
N SER A 2 -34.50 -44.16 20.54
CA SER A 2 -34.60 -42.96 21.38
C SER A 2 -34.49 -41.67 20.55
N ARG A 3 -35.32 -40.68 20.89
CA ARG A 3 -35.33 -39.33 20.28
C ARG A 3 -33.96 -38.64 20.33
N LEU A 4 -33.08 -39.04 21.26
CA LEU A 4 -31.70 -38.54 21.37
C LEU A 4 -30.81 -38.90 20.16
N GLY A 5 -30.96 -40.09 19.57
CA GLY A 5 -30.17 -40.51 18.39
C GLY A 5 -30.54 -39.76 17.10
N THR A 6 -31.79 -39.30 17.01
CA THR A 6 -32.28 -38.50 15.87
C THR A 6 -31.81 -37.05 15.96
N ILE A 7 -31.76 -36.48 17.17
CA ILE A 7 -31.28 -35.10 17.42
C ILE A 7 -29.76 -35.00 17.17
N THR A 8 -28.97 -35.97 17.62
CA THR A 8 -27.51 -36.01 17.41
C THR A 8 -27.13 -36.19 15.94
N ARG A 9 -27.85 -37.04 15.18
CA ARG A 9 -27.63 -37.14 13.72
C ARG A 9 -28.00 -35.87 12.97
N ARG A 10 -29.08 -35.18 13.37
CA ARG A 10 -29.48 -33.92 12.73
C ARG A 10 -28.50 -32.79 13.03
N ALA A 11 -28.04 -32.67 14.28
CA ALA A 11 -27.00 -31.73 14.66
C ALA A 11 -25.66 -32.03 13.98
N PHE A 12 -25.28 -33.30 13.87
CA PHE A 12 -24.08 -33.72 13.13
C PHE A 12 -24.20 -33.42 11.64
N LEU A 13 -25.32 -33.73 10.98
CA LEU A 13 -25.52 -33.45 9.55
C LEU A 13 -25.58 -31.94 9.25
N VAL A 14 -26.26 -31.15 10.09
CA VAL A 14 -26.31 -29.69 9.96
C VAL A 14 -24.94 -29.08 10.23
N GLY A 15 -24.22 -29.55 11.26
CA GLY A 15 -22.85 -29.12 11.55
C GLY A 15 -21.88 -29.47 10.41
N SER A 16 -21.96 -30.71 9.90
CA SER A 16 -21.14 -31.18 8.77
C SER A 16 -21.45 -30.41 7.48
N ALA A 17 -22.72 -30.14 7.21
CA ALA A 17 -23.14 -29.35 6.04
C ALA A 17 -22.75 -27.87 6.17
N ALA A 18 -22.76 -27.30 7.38
CA ALA A 18 -22.28 -25.95 7.63
C ALA A 18 -20.75 -25.84 7.47
N VAL A 19 -19.98 -26.82 7.98
CA VAL A 19 -18.52 -26.87 7.80
C VAL A 19 -18.16 -27.13 6.33
N ALA A 20 -18.77 -28.12 5.68
CA ALA A 20 -18.52 -28.42 4.27
C ALA A 20 -18.99 -27.30 3.35
N GLY A 21 -20.15 -26.69 3.64
CA GLY A 21 -20.68 -25.54 2.91
C GLY A 21 -19.81 -24.29 3.10
N GLY A 22 -19.33 -24.03 4.31
CA GLY A 22 -18.38 -22.95 4.60
C GLY A 22 -17.03 -23.14 3.92
N ALA A 23 -16.48 -24.36 3.94
CA ALA A 23 -15.24 -24.70 3.24
C ALA A 23 -15.40 -24.61 1.71
N ALA A 24 -16.50 -25.12 1.16
CA ALA A 24 -16.80 -25.01 -0.27
C ALA A 24 -17.01 -23.56 -0.71
N PHE A 25 -17.70 -22.75 0.11
CA PHE A 25 -17.86 -21.32 -0.11
C PHE A 25 -16.52 -20.59 -0.06
N GLY A 26 -15.65 -20.91 0.92
CA GLY A 26 -14.30 -20.38 1.02
C GLY A 26 -13.45 -20.71 -0.22
N ILE A 27 -13.43 -21.97 -0.64
CA ILE A 27 -12.72 -22.42 -1.85
C ILE A 27 -13.29 -21.73 -3.09
N TYR A 28 -14.61 -21.59 -3.21
CA TYR A 28 -15.25 -20.88 -4.31
C TYR A 28 -14.83 -19.41 -4.35
N MET A 29 -14.88 -18.70 -3.23
CA MET A 29 -14.47 -17.30 -3.13
C MET A 29 -12.99 -17.10 -3.49
N VAL A 30 -12.12 -18.03 -3.08
CA VAL A 30 -10.69 -18.00 -3.43
C VAL A 30 -10.45 -18.33 -4.91
N ARG A 31 -11.23 -19.24 -5.50
CA ARG A 31 -11.08 -19.61 -6.93
C ARG A 31 -11.73 -18.61 -7.87
N LYS A 32 -12.75 -17.88 -7.43
CA LYS A 32 -13.42 -16.86 -8.25
C LYS A 32 -12.41 -15.78 -8.66
N PRO A 33 -12.21 -15.55 -9.97
CA PRO A 33 -11.38 -14.45 -10.42
C PRO A 33 -12.06 -13.11 -10.10
N HIS A 34 -11.26 -12.09 -9.81
CA HIS A 34 -11.76 -10.73 -9.81
C HIS A 34 -12.13 -10.33 -11.23
N GLY A 35 -13.23 -9.60 -11.39
CA GLY A 35 -13.62 -9.07 -12.69
C GLY A 35 -12.58 -8.09 -13.23
N ASN A 36 -12.51 -7.97 -14.56
CA ASN A 36 -11.67 -6.95 -15.19
C ASN A 36 -12.26 -5.56 -14.91
N PRO A 37 -11.59 -4.69 -14.11
CA PRO A 37 -12.15 -3.39 -13.76
C PRO A 37 -12.18 -2.42 -14.96
N LEU A 38 -11.48 -2.72 -16.04
CA LEU A 38 -11.45 -1.91 -17.26
C LEU A 38 -12.60 -2.26 -18.22
N ALA A 39 -13.33 -3.34 -17.98
CA ALA A 39 -14.41 -3.76 -18.86
C ALA A 39 -15.68 -2.91 -18.71
N ALA A 40 -15.86 -2.27 -17.55
CA ALA A 40 -16.98 -1.38 -17.31
C ALA A 40 -16.74 -0.03 -18.00
N GLY A 41 -17.75 0.49 -18.71
CA GLY A 41 -17.69 1.82 -19.30
C GLY A 41 -16.84 1.96 -20.57
N LEU A 42 -16.44 0.84 -21.20
CA LEU A 42 -15.77 0.88 -22.51
C LEU A 42 -16.68 1.54 -23.54
N GLN A 43 -16.12 2.49 -24.29
CA GLN A 43 -16.78 3.11 -25.44
C GLN A 43 -16.63 2.25 -26.70
N GLU A 44 -17.39 2.56 -27.74
CA GLU A 44 -17.24 1.90 -29.04
C GLU A 44 -15.81 2.05 -29.56
N GLY A 45 -15.22 0.94 -30.01
CA GLY A 45 -13.82 0.89 -30.46
C GLY A 45 -12.77 0.76 -29.36
N GLN A 46 -13.18 0.63 -28.09
CA GLN A 46 -12.27 0.31 -26.99
C GLN A 46 -12.36 -1.16 -26.58
N ALA A 47 -11.24 -1.74 -26.14
CA ALA A 47 -11.20 -3.07 -25.58
C ALA A 47 -10.29 -3.16 -24.35
N ALA A 48 -10.75 -3.92 -23.37
CA ALA A 48 -9.98 -4.29 -22.18
C ALA A 48 -9.54 -5.76 -22.28
N LEU A 49 -8.32 -5.98 -22.79
CA LEU A 49 -7.76 -7.31 -22.99
C LEU A 49 -7.45 -8.00 -21.67
N THR A 50 -6.96 -7.27 -20.69
CA THR A 50 -6.71 -7.79 -19.33
C THR A 50 -7.01 -6.68 -18.32
N PRO A 51 -6.97 -6.94 -17.00
CA PRO A 51 -6.96 -5.86 -16.01
C PRO A 51 -5.79 -4.87 -16.17
N TYR A 52 -4.81 -5.18 -17.03
CA TYR A 52 -3.57 -4.44 -17.20
C TYR A 52 -3.36 -3.83 -18.58
N VAL A 53 -4.18 -4.19 -19.56
CA VAL A 53 -4.01 -3.77 -20.96
C VAL A 53 -5.35 -3.32 -21.51
N ARG A 54 -5.44 -2.03 -21.83
CA ARG A 54 -6.55 -1.43 -22.59
C ARG A 54 -6.01 -0.98 -23.94
N ILE A 55 -6.81 -1.16 -24.99
CA ILE A 55 -6.50 -0.65 -26.31
C ILE A 55 -7.70 0.10 -26.89
N ASP A 56 -7.43 1.11 -27.69
CA ASP A 56 -8.42 1.90 -28.39
C ASP A 56 -7.83 2.43 -29.71
N GLY A 57 -8.59 3.23 -30.45
CA GLY A 57 -8.15 3.80 -31.74
C GLY A 57 -6.93 4.72 -31.66
N GLU A 58 -6.53 5.17 -30.47
CA GLU A 58 -5.34 5.98 -30.26
C GLU A 58 -4.12 5.15 -29.85
N GLY A 59 -4.29 3.89 -29.46
CA GLY A 59 -3.19 2.98 -29.15
C GLY A 59 -3.37 2.17 -27.87
N VAL A 60 -2.24 1.85 -27.23
CA VAL A 60 -2.18 0.96 -26.06
C VAL A 60 -2.05 1.77 -24.77
N THR A 61 -2.89 1.46 -23.79
CA THR A 61 -2.76 1.96 -22.41
C THR A 61 -2.44 0.81 -21.47
N LEU A 62 -1.32 0.92 -20.76
CA LEU A 62 -0.85 -0.04 -19.77
C LEU A 62 -1.24 0.41 -18.37
N ILE A 63 -1.90 -0.48 -17.62
CA ILE A 63 -2.32 -0.19 -16.25
C ILE A 63 -1.22 -0.58 -15.26
N THR A 64 -0.77 0.38 -14.46
CA THR A 64 0.32 0.23 -13.49
C THR A 64 -0.18 0.53 -12.07
N PRO A 65 -0.87 -0.43 -11.41
CA PRO A 65 -1.69 -0.14 -10.24
C PRO A 65 -0.91 0.08 -8.93
N ARG A 66 0.42 -0.07 -8.94
CA ARG A 66 1.27 0.31 -7.81
C ARG A 66 1.70 1.77 -7.92
N ALA A 67 1.51 2.51 -6.84
CA ALA A 67 1.76 3.95 -6.76
C ALA A 67 3.22 4.33 -7.08
N ASP A 68 3.40 5.41 -7.84
CA ASP A 68 4.72 6.01 -8.11
C ASP A 68 4.89 7.29 -7.30
N LEU A 69 5.88 7.25 -6.42
CA LEU A 69 6.32 8.33 -5.54
C LEU A 69 7.72 8.84 -5.89
N GLY A 70 8.15 8.62 -7.14
CA GLY A 70 9.48 8.99 -7.64
C GLY A 70 10.39 7.79 -7.92
N GLN A 71 10.05 6.60 -7.43
CA GLN A 71 10.85 5.37 -7.50
C GLN A 71 10.76 4.61 -8.83
N GLY A 72 9.82 4.98 -9.74
CA GLY A 72 9.72 4.36 -11.06
C GLY A 72 8.87 3.09 -11.10
N ALA A 73 7.91 2.98 -10.17
CA ALA A 73 6.93 1.90 -10.13
C ALA A 73 6.09 1.85 -11.41
N TYR A 74 5.66 3.00 -11.95
CA TYR A 74 4.91 3.02 -13.20
C TYR A 74 5.77 2.54 -14.36
N HIS A 75 7.00 3.02 -14.45
CA HIS A 75 7.94 2.62 -15.49
C HIS A 75 8.23 1.13 -15.50
N VAL A 76 8.60 0.54 -14.35
CA VAL A 76 8.97 -0.88 -14.30
C VAL A 76 7.78 -1.79 -14.62
N GLN A 77 6.57 -1.45 -14.15
CA GLN A 77 5.36 -2.20 -14.48
C GLN A 77 5.00 -2.09 -15.96
N ALA A 78 5.13 -0.89 -16.54
CA ALA A 78 4.95 -0.68 -17.98
C ALA A 78 5.97 -1.47 -18.80
N ALA A 79 7.24 -1.51 -18.38
CA ALA A 79 8.28 -2.31 -19.05
C ALA A 79 8.00 -3.81 -19.01
N LEU A 80 7.50 -4.35 -17.90
CA LEU A 80 7.12 -5.76 -17.78
C LEU A 80 5.96 -6.13 -18.74
N LEU A 81 4.97 -5.26 -18.85
CA LEU A 81 3.85 -5.42 -19.79
C LEU A 81 4.31 -5.27 -21.25
N ALA A 82 5.10 -4.23 -21.54
CA ALA A 82 5.57 -3.89 -22.88
C ALA A 82 6.54 -4.93 -23.46
N GLU A 83 7.37 -5.54 -22.59
CA GLU A 83 8.24 -6.66 -22.95
C GLU A 83 7.44 -7.79 -23.58
N GLU A 84 6.34 -8.19 -22.95
CA GLU A 84 5.53 -9.30 -23.44
C GLU A 84 4.52 -8.88 -24.51
N LEU A 85 4.02 -7.66 -24.48
CA LEU A 85 3.03 -7.18 -25.45
C LEU A 85 3.66 -6.82 -26.82
N ASP A 86 4.99 -6.77 -26.91
CA ASP A 86 5.72 -6.29 -28.10
C ASP A 86 5.39 -4.85 -28.49
N VAL A 87 5.26 -3.96 -27.52
CA VAL A 87 5.07 -2.51 -27.76
C VAL A 87 6.32 -1.73 -27.38
N GLU A 88 6.50 -0.55 -27.97
CA GLU A 88 7.56 0.36 -27.57
C GLU A 88 7.13 1.23 -26.39
N LEU A 89 8.05 1.47 -25.44
CA LEU A 89 7.75 2.28 -24.26
C LEU A 89 7.42 3.75 -24.57
N GLU A 90 7.81 4.24 -25.75
CA GLU A 90 7.51 5.59 -26.23
C GLU A 90 6.12 5.72 -26.88
N ASP A 91 5.52 4.60 -27.30
CA ASP A 91 4.23 4.55 -28.00
C ASP A 91 3.06 4.11 -27.11
N ILE A 92 3.28 4.03 -25.79
CA ILE A 92 2.27 3.64 -24.81
C ILE A 92 1.77 4.83 -24.00
N ARG A 93 0.54 4.68 -23.50
CA ARG A 93 0.05 5.44 -22.35
C ARG A 93 0.17 4.60 -21.08
N VAL A 94 0.37 5.28 -19.96
CA VAL A 94 0.38 4.65 -18.63
C VAL A 94 -0.69 5.28 -17.76
N ASP A 95 -1.43 4.42 -17.07
CA ASP A 95 -2.55 4.79 -16.21
C ASP A 95 -2.52 3.91 -14.95
N PRO A 96 -2.73 4.43 -13.73
CA PRO A 96 -2.75 3.60 -12.53
C PRO A 96 -3.98 2.67 -12.43
N GLY A 97 -5.01 2.93 -13.22
CA GLY A 97 -6.28 2.21 -13.21
C GLY A 97 -7.15 2.55 -12.01
N PRO A 98 -8.43 2.13 -12.04
CA PRO A 98 -9.34 2.34 -10.93
C PRO A 98 -8.99 1.41 -9.74
N PRO A 99 -9.38 1.75 -8.50
CA PRO A 99 -9.23 0.83 -7.38
C PRO A 99 -9.95 -0.50 -7.65
N SER A 100 -9.25 -1.62 -7.50
CA SER A 100 -9.84 -2.93 -7.79
C SER A 100 -9.17 -4.09 -7.06
N GLY A 101 -9.98 -5.08 -6.68
CA GLY A 101 -9.48 -6.35 -6.15
C GLY A 101 -8.64 -7.14 -7.15
N ALA A 102 -8.75 -6.87 -8.46
CA ALA A 102 -7.90 -7.45 -9.49
C ALA A 102 -6.40 -7.16 -9.25
N TYR A 103 -6.10 -6.03 -8.59
CA TYR A 103 -4.74 -5.56 -8.32
C TYR A 103 -4.21 -5.95 -6.93
N TRP A 104 -4.83 -6.95 -6.30
CA TRP A 104 -4.39 -7.45 -5.00
C TRP A 104 -2.91 -7.86 -4.99
N ASN A 105 -2.24 -7.60 -3.86
CA ASN A 105 -0.82 -7.84 -3.66
C ASN A 105 -0.57 -9.28 -3.16
N THR A 106 0.12 -10.09 -3.96
CA THR A 106 0.40 -11.49 -3.66
C THR A 106 1.67 -11.66 -2.84
N ALA A 107 2.68 -10.83 -3.08
CA ALA A 107 4.01 -10.96 -2.46
C ALA A 107 3.99 -10.68 -0.96
N MET A 108 3.06 -9.84 -0.45
CA MET A 108 2.91 -9.61 0.99
C MET A 108 2.50 -10.87 1.77
N ALA A 109 1.89 -11.86 1.10
CA ALA A 109 1.48 -13.10 1.75
C ALA A 109 2.67 -13.99 2.12
N GLU A 110 3.72 -13.98 1.29
CA GLU A 110 4.94 -14.77 1.50
C GLU A 110 5.72 -14.25 2.72
N GLU A 111 5.92 -12.92 2.80
CA GLU A 111 6.60 -12.28 3.94
C GLU A 111 5.86 -12.54 5.26
N ALA A 112 4.53 -12.41 5.26
CA ALA A 112 3.71 -12.70 6.43
C ALA A 112 3.80 -14.18 6.85
N ALA A 113 3.84 -15.10 5.88
CA ALA A 113 3.97 -16.53 6.17
C ALA A 113 5.35 -16.89 6.72
N GLU A 114 6.42 -16.27 6.22
CA GLU A 114 7.78 -16.46 6.72
C GLU A 114 7.87 -16.08 8.21
N PHE A 115 7.25 -14.96 8.60
CA PHE A 115 7.24 -14.54 9.98
C PHE A 115 6.45 -15.49 10.90
N MET A 116 5.28 -15.95 10.45
CA MET A 116 4.44 -16.88 11.24
C MET A 116 5.06 -18.27 11.35
N VAL A 117 5.74 -18.72 10.30
CA VAL A 117 6.39 -20.03 10.22
C VAL A 117 7.81 -19.83 9.70
N PRO A 118 8.78 -19.55 10.59
CA PRO A 118 10.17 -19.29 10.20
C PRO A 118 10.87 -20.49 9.54
N SER A 119 10.39 -21.71 9.79
CA SER A 119 10.93 -22.91 9.19
C SER A 119 10.40 -23.11 7.76
N GLN A 120 11.32 -23.21 6.80
CA GLN A 120 10.95 -23.52 5.42
C GLN A 120 10.38 -24.93 5.30
N GLY A 121 9.35 -25.08 4.47
CA GLY A 121 8.72 -26.36 4.17
C GLY A 121 7.21 -26.29 4.01
N ILE A 122 6.56 -27.45 4.13
CA ILE A 122 5.12 -27.61 3.84
C ILE A 122 4.25 -26.72 4.74
N MET A 123 4.64 -26.51 6.00
CA MET A 123 3.86 -25.68 6.94
C MET A 123 3.89 -24.20 6.57
N GLN A 124 5.05 -23.66 6.19
CA GLN A 124 5.18 -22.28 5.72
C GLN A 124 4.43 -22.07 4.40
N ALA A 125 4.59 -23.00 3.45
CA ALA A 125 3.82 -22.96 2.19
C ALA A 125 2.30 -23.01 2.44
N GLY A 126 1.85 -23.80 3.42
CA GLY A 126 0.46 -23.84 3.87
C GLY A 126 -0.02 -22.50 4.42
N ALA A 127 0.80 -21.84 5.26
CA ALA A 127 0.49 -20.52 5.81
C ALA A 127 0.42 -19.45 4.71
N ALA A 128 1.36 -19.44 3.77
CA ALA A 128 1.36 -18.54 2.61
C ALA A 128 0.09 -18.66 1.78
N ASN A 129 -0.39 -19.89 1.54
CA ASN A 129 -1.64 -20.12 0.82
C ASN A 129 -2.87 -19.55 1.57
N VAL A 130 -2.92 -19.70 2.89
CA VAL A 130 -4.03 -19.18 3.71
C VAL A 130 -4.03 -17.66 3.74
N VAL A 131 -2.87 -17.03 3.97
CA VAL A 131 -2.74 -15.57 3.95
C VAL A 131 -3.05 -15.01 2.56
N GLY A 132 -2.48 -15.61 1.52
CA GLY A 132 -2.72 -15.22 0.13
C GLY A 132 -4.19 -15.31 -0.25
N ALA A 133 -4.89 -16.37 0.19
CA ALA A 133 -6.33 -16.49 0.02
C ALA A 133 -7.11 -15.35 0.69
N ALA A 134 -6.77 -14.99 1.94
CA ALA A 134 -7.38 -13.87 2.64
C ALA A 134 -7.12 -12.53 1.94
N MET A 135 -5.87 -12.26 1.56
CA MET A 135 -5.47 -11.05 0.83
C MET A 135 -6.17 -10.94 -0.53
N LYS A 136 -6.34 -12.05 -1.24
CA LYS A 136 -7.09 -12.12 -2.49
C LYS A 136 -8.57 -11.79 -2.28
N VAL A 137 -9.20 -12.38 -1.26
CA VAL A 137 -10.63 -12.16 -0.97
C VAL A 137 -10.88 -10.70 -0.56
N MET A 138 -10.02 -10.12 0.27
CA MET A 138 -10.04 -8.69 0.61
C MET A 138 -9.70 -7.82 -0.61
N GLY A 139 -8.90 -8.34 -1.53
CA GLY A 139 -8.41 -7.68 -2.72
C GLY A 139 -7.50 -6.50 -2.39
N LEU A 140 -6.53 -6.70 -1.48
CA LEU A 140 -5.68 -5.63 -0.94
C LEU A 140 -4.76 -5.03 -2.01
N GLN A 141 -5.17 -3.89 -2.57
CA GLN A 141 -4.34 -3.09 -3.48
C GLN A 141 -3.53 -2.08 -2.64
N ILE A 142 -2.31 -2.48 -2.28
CA ILE A 142 -1.38 -1.69 -1.46
C ILE A 142 -0.03 -1.58 -2.17
N THR A 143 0.60 -0.42 -2.10
CA THR A 143 2.02 -0.22 -2.49
C THR A 143 2.87 -0.10 -1.24
N GLY A 144 3.52 -1.18 -0.80
CA GLY A 144 4.31 -1.24 0.44
C GLY A 144 5.15 -2.52 0.52
N GLY A 145 5.98 -2.68 1.55
CA GLY A 145 6.77 -3.90 1.77
C GLY A 145 7.76 -4.26 0.64
N SER A 146 8.18 -3.28 -0.18
CA SER A 146 9.05 -3.51 -1.35
C SER A 146 8.50 -4.53 -2.37
N THR A 147 7.18 -4.70 -2.43
CA THR A 147 6.53 -5.77 -3.19
C THR A 147 6.19 -5.45 -4.65
N THR A 148 6.35 -4.20 -5.11
CA THR A 148 5.94 -3.79 -6.48
C THR A 148 6.50 -4.71 -7.58
N VAL A 149 7.80 -5.03 -7.52
CA VAL A 149 8.44 -5.90 -8.52
C VAL A 149 8.17 -7.38 -8.21
N PRO A 150 8.36 -7.88 -6.97
CA PRO A 150 8.04 -9.28 -6.64
C PRO A 150 6.60 -9.70 -6.98
N ASP A 151 5.60 -8.84 -6.73
CA ASP A 151 4.19 -9.09 -7.09
C ASP A 151 3.94 -8.96 -8.59
N GLY A 152 4.60 -7.99 -9.24
CA GLY A 152 4.33 -7.64 -10.64
C GLY A 152 5.07 -8.48 -11.65
N PHE A 153 6.21 -9.07 -11.30
CA PHE A 153 7.17 -9.61 -12.28
C PHE A 153 6.54 -10.61 -13.25
N ASP A 154 5.98 -11.71 -12.76
CA ASP A 154 5.32 -12.69 -13.62
C ASP A 154 3.87 -12.29 -13.95
N LYS A 155 3.17 -11.66 -13.00
CA LYS A 155 1.76 -11.28 -13.12
C LYS A 155 1.51 -10.35 -14.30
N LEU A 156 2.35 -9.32 -14.44
CA LEU A 156 2.23 -8.33 -15.51
C LEU A 156 2.73 -8.88 -16.84
N ARG A 157 3.80 -9.68 -16.83
CA ARG A 157 4.29 -10.37 -18.02
C ARG A 157 3.23 -11.31 -18.60
N ALA A 158 2.58 -12.12 -17.75
CA ALA A 158 1.49 -13.00 -18.16
C ALA A 158 0.33 -12.21 -18.77
N ALA A 159 -0.01 -11.04 -18.21
CA ALA A 159 -1.04 -10.17 -18.77
C ALA A 159 -0.67 -9.60 -20.15
N GLY A 160 0.59 -9.15 -20.32
CA GLY A 160 1.10 -8.69 -21.62
C GLY A 160 1.12 -9.80 -22.67
N ALA A 161 1.53 -11.01 -22.29
CA ALA A 161 1.58 -12.17 -23.18
C ALA A 161 0.18 -12.62 -23.60
N SER A 162 -0.77 -12.65 -22.67
CA SER A 162 -2.18 -12.97 -22.93
C SER A 162 -2.82 -11.96 -23.89
N ALA A 163 -2.54 -10.67 -23.70
CA ALA A 163 -2.99 -9.62 -24.62
C ALA A 163 -2.39 -9.78 -26.02
N ARG A 164 -1.07 -10.04 -26.13
CA ARG A 164 -0.38 -10.31 -27.42
C ARG A 164 -1.02 -11.46 -28.18
N GLU A 165 -1.25 -12.60 -27.53
CA GLU A 165 -1.84 -13.77 -28.20
C GLU A 165 -3.31 -13.55 -28.57
N THR A 166 -4.06 -12.77 -27.78
CA THR A 166 -5.43 -12.38 -28.13
C THR A 166 -5.47 -11.51 -29.39
N LEU A 167 -4.54 -10.55 -29.52
CA LEU A 167 -4.37 -9.73 -30.71
C LEU A 167 -3.99 -10.55 -31.95
N LYS A 168 -3.05 -11.50 -31.80
CA LYS A 168 -2.69 -12.44 -32.87
C LYS A 168 -3.89 -13.27 -33.31
N ALA A 169 -4.71 -13.76 -32.36
CA ALA A 169 -5.91 -14.54 -32.67
C ALA A 169 -6.93 -13.70 -33.46
N ALA A 170 -7.16 -12.44 -33.07
CA ALA A 170 -8.06 -11.54 -33.78
C ALA A 170 -7.58 -11.24 -35.20
N ALA A 171 -6.30 -10.89 -35.37
CA ALA A 171 -5.70 -10.64 -36.67
C ALA A 171 -5.73 -11.88 -37.57
N ALA A 172 -5.42 -13.06 -37.03
CA ALA A 172 -5.47 -14.32 -37.76
C ALA A 172 -6.90 -14.63 -38.24
N ALA A 173 -7.90 -14.43 -37.37
CA ALA A 173 -9.30 -14.59 -37.72
C ALA A 173 -9.74 -13.60 -38.82
N LYS A 174 -9.35 -12.33 -38.69
CA LYS A 174 -9.63 -11.27 -39.66
C LYS A 174 -9.01 -11.55 -41.04
N ALA A 175 -7.81 -12.11 -41.07
CA ALA A 175 -7.08 -12.44 -42.30
C ALA A 175 -7.37 -13.85 -42.85
N GLY A 176 -8.10 -14.70 -42.12
CA GLY A 176 -8.38 -16.07 -42.53
C GLY A 176 -7.14 -16.98 -42.53
N VAL A 177 -6.16 -16.74 -41.66
CA VAL A 177 -4.92 -17.52 -41.54
C VAL A 177 -4.81 -18.22 -40.18
N SER A 178 -3.87 -19.15 -40.04
CA SER A 178 -3.58 -19.79 -38.75
C SER A 178 -2.81 -18.84 -37.83
N VAL A 179 -3.17 -18.78 -36.54
CA VAL A 179 -2.46 -17.96 -35.55
C VAL A 179 -0.97 -18.33 -35.41
N GLY A 180 -0.61 -19.59 -35.70
CA GLY A 180 0.77 -20.08 -35.57
C GLY A 180 1.75 -19.51 -36.60
N VAL A 181 1.26 -18.87 -37.66
CA VAL A 181 2.08 -18.21 -38.68
C VAL A 181 2.08 -16.68 -38.56
N VAL A 182 1.42 -16.15 -37.53
CA VAL A 182 1.31 -14.72 -37.24
C VAL A 182 2.32 -14.34 -36.16
N THR A 183 3.01 -13.22 -36.30
CA THR A 183 3.99 -12.70 -35.32
C THR A 183 3.65 -11.28 -34.89
N THR A 184 4.41 -10.74 -33.94
CA THR A 184 4.24 -9.36 -33.43
C THR A 184 5.56 -8.61 -33.41
N GLU A 185 5.49 -7.30 -33.61
CA GLU A 185 6.63 -6.39 -33.56
C GLU A 185 6.12 -4.96 -33.35
N ALA A 186 6.68 -4.24 -32.38
CA ALA A 186 6.48 -2.81 -32.17
C ALA A 186 5.00 -2.35 -32.29
N GLY A 187 4.09 -2.98 -31.55
CA GLY A 187 2.67 -2.64 -31.50
C GLY A 187 1.86 -3.08 -32.72
N HIS A 188 2.40 -3.97 -33.54
CA HIS A 188 1.76 -4.50 -34.73
C HIS A 188 1.70 -6.02 -34.71
N VAL A 189 0.64 -6.55 -35.31
CA VAL A 189 0.57 -7.94 -35.74
C VAL A 189 1.04 -8.04 -37.19
N LEU A 190 1.92 -8.99 -37.49
CA LEU A 190 2.48 -9.26 -38.81
C LEU A 190 1.87 -10.54 -39.38
N LEU A 191 1.28 -10.41 -40.57
CA LEU A 191 0.73 -11.53 -41.33
C LEU A 191 1.80 -12.19 -42.21
N PRO A 192 1.61 -13.45 -42.64
CA PRO A 192 2.57 -14.18 -43.48
C PRO A 192 2.90 -13.54 -44.83
N ASP A 193 2.01 -12.71 -45.35
CA ASP A 193 2.17 -11.96 -46.59
C ASP A 193 2.93 -10.63 -46.42
N GLY A 194 3.34 -10.31 -45.19
CA GLY A 194 4.06 -9.09 -44.82
C GLY A 194 3.16 -7.91 -44.43
N ALA A 195 1.82 -8.07 -44.48
CA ALA A 195 0.91 -7.03 -44.02
C ALA A 195 1.07 -6.80 -42.51
N ARG A 196 0.99 -5.54 -42.11
CA ARG A 196 1.08 -5.10 -40.70
C ARG A 196 -0.27 -4.51 -40.30
N ILE A 197 -0.81 -4.98 -39.18
CA ILE A 197 -2.04 -4.45 -38.59
C ILE A 197 -1.67 -3.88 -37.22
N SER A 198 -1.92 -2.59 -36.99
CA SER A 198 -1.65 -2.01 -35.68
C SER A 198 -2.60 -2.58 -34.61
N TYR A 199 -2.15 -2.60 -33.35
CA TYR A 199 -3.03 -3.02 -32.25
C TYR A 199 -4.26 -2.12 -32.10
N ALA A 200 -4.14 -0.82 -32.40
CA ALA A 200 -5.26 0.11 -32.40
C ALA A 200 -6.35 -0.28 -33.40
N GLU A 201 -5.98 -0.73 -34.61
CA GLU A 201 -6.91 -1.22 -35.62
C GLU A 201 -7.64 -2.51 -35.23
N LEU A 202 -7.06 -3.30 -34.33
CA LEU A 202 -7.64 -4.53 -33.81
C LEU A 202 -8.51 -4.30 -32.57
N ALA A 203 -8.56 -3.08 -32.01
CA ALA A 203 -9.34 -2.78 -30.81
C ALA A 203 -10.82 -3.16 -30.92
N PRO A 204 -11.53 -2.87 -32.04
CA PRO A 204 -12.91 -3.34 -32.22
C PRO A 204 -13.02 -4.86 -32.36
N ASP A 205 -12.02 -5.51 -32.95
CA ASP A 205 -12.03 -6.96 -33.22
C ASP A 205 -11.85 -7.77 -31.93
N VAL A 206 -11.02 -7.30 -31.00
CA VAL A 206 -10.81 -7.97 -29.70
C VAL A 206 -11.85 -7.59 -28.64
N ALA A 207 -12.74 -6.63 -28.93
CA ALA A 207 -13.78 -6.22 -28.01
C ALA A 207 -14.75 -7.39 -27.76
N GLY A 208 -14.76 -7.91 -26.53
CA GLY A 208 -15.59 -9.05 -26.14
C GLY A 208 -15.06 -10.42 -26.55
N MET A 209 -13.85 -10.50 -27.13
CA MET A 209 -13.16 -11.78 -27.32
C MET A 209 -12.77 -12.39 -25.96
N GLU A 210 -12.83 -13.72 -25.88
CA GLU A 210 -12.22 -14.43 -24.76
C GLU A 210 -10.71 -14.30 -24.83
N VAL A 211 -10.12 -13.87 -23.71
CA VAL A 211 -8.69 -13.61 -23.60
C VAL A 211 -7.94 -14.94 -23.58
N VAL A 212 -6.94 -15.08 -24.44
CA VAL A 212 -6.08 -16.27 -24.46
C VAL A 212 -5.37 -16.42 -23.11
N GLN A 213 -5.56 -17.57 -22.45
CA GLN A 213 -4.95 -17.89 -21.15
C GLN A 213 -3.74 -18.82 -21.32
N ASP A 214 -3.00 -19.05 -20.23
CA ASP A 214 -1.90 -20.02 -20.13
C ASP A 214 -0.82 -19.83 -21.21
N VAL A 215 -0.51 -18.57 -21.52
CA VAL A 215 0.49 -18.21 -22.53
C VAL A 215 1.91 -18.33 -21.94
N PRO A 216 2.85 -18.99 -22.64
CA PRO A 216 4.24 -19.02 -22.20
C PRO A 216 4.86 -17.62 -22.23
N LEU A 217 5.59 -17.28 -21.17
CA LEU A 217 6.34 -16.03 -21.09
C LEU A 217 7.54 -16.06 -22.04
N ARG A 218 7.96 -14.88 -22.48
CA ARG A 218 9.15 -14.69 -23.31
C ARG A 218 10.40 -15.23 -22.63
N ASP A 219 11.23 -15.90 -23.43
CA ASP A 219 12.53 -16.37 -22.98
C ASP A 219 13.42 -15.20 -22.53
N PRO A 220 14.18 -15.31 -21.42
CA PRO A 220 15.08 -14.27 -20.97
C PRO A 220 16.10 -13.78 -22.00
N GLY A 221 16.56 -14.65 -22.89
CA GLY A 221 17.46 -14.29 -23.98
C GLY A 221 16.83 -13.42 -25.07
N GLN A 222 15.50 -13.30 -25.08
CA GLN A 222 14.73 -12.47 -26.01
C GLN A 222 14.26 -11.15 -25.40
N TRP A 223 14.57 -10.88 -24.12
CA TRP A 223 14.12 -9.65 -23.47
C TRP A 223 14.70 -8.40 -24.12
N ARG A 224 13.87 -7.38 -24.33
CA ARG A 224 14.21 -6.08 -24.92
C ARG A 224 14.49 -5.02 -23.86
N TYR A 225 13.77 -5.06 -22.74
CA TYR A 225 13.85 -4.11 -21.62
C TYR A 225 14.33 -4.76 -20.32
N ILE A 226 13.84 -5.95 -19.98
CA ILE A 226 14.13 -6.56 -18.68
C ILE A 226 15.64 -6.86 -18.56
N GLY A 227 16.26 -6.39 -17.49
CA GLY A 227 17.70 -6.55 -17.22
C GLY A 227 18.61 -5.68 -18.08
N LYS A 228 18.07 -4.78 -18.90
CA LYS A 228 18.82 -3.89 -19.81
C LYS A 228 18.73 -2.43 -19.37
N PRO A 229 19.72 -1.58 -19.68
CA PRO A 229 19.61 -0.14 -19.47
C PRO A 229 18.45 0.45 -20.25
N MET A 230 17.63 1.28 -19.60
CA MET A 230 16.46 1.93 -20.20
C MET A 230 16.23 3.32 -19.58
N GLN A 231 15.73 4.25 -20.37
CA GLN A 231 15.29 5.55 -19.87
C GLN A 231 13.88 5.40 -19.29
N ARG A 232 13.64 5.93 -18.09
CA ARG A 232 12.28 5.90 -17.53
C ARG A 232 11.35 6.80 -18.34
N ILE A 233 10.14 6.31 -18.57
CA ILE A 233 9.08 7.01 -19.31
C ILE A 233 8.72 8.38 -18.71
N ASP A 234 9.02 8.59 -17.43
CA ASP A 234 8.70 9.80 -16.68
C ASP A 234 9.87 10.79 -16.55
N ILE A 235 11.07 10.48 -17.09
CA ILE A 235 12.25 11.36 -16.96
C ILE A 235 12.02 12.72 -17.60
N VAL A 236 11.51 12.75 -18.83
CA VAL A 236 11.32 14.02 -19.56
C VAL A 236 10.36 14.91 -18.79
N ALA A 237 9.16 14.41 -18.49
CA ALA A 237 8.13 15.18 -17.80
C ALA A 237 8.59 15.71 -16.43
N LYS A 238 9.33 14.90 -15.66
CA LYS A 238 9.90 15.32 -14.38
C LYS A 238 10.99 16.38 -14.53
N SER A 239 11.83 16.26 -15.55
CA SER A 239 12.95 17.18 -15.80
C SER A 239 12.50 18.53 -16.37
N THR A 240 11.37 18.56 -17.07
CA THR A 240 10.81 19.78 -17.69
C THR A 240 9.72 20.44 -16.85
N GLY A 241 9.37 19.89 -15.69
CA GLY A 241 8.31 20.42 -14.82
C GLY A 241 6.90 20.26 -15.40
N THR A 242 6.70 19.30 -16.31
CA THR A 242 5.39 19.01 -16.92
C THR A 242 4.73 17.76 -16.34
N GLN A 243 5.40 17.06 -15.43
CA GLN A 243 4.80 15.98 -14.64
C GLN A 243 3.83 16.58 -13.61
N ALA A 244 2.54 16.27 -13.75
CA ALA A 244 1.55 16.62 -12.74
C ALA A 244 1.63 15.66 -11.55
N TYR A 245 1.56 16.22 -10.35
CA TYR A 245 1.42 15.52 -9.07
C TYR A 245 0.02 15.73 -8.48
N GLY A 246 -0.31 15.00 -7.40
CA GLY A 246 -1.56 15.20 -6.67
C GLY A 246 -1.83 16.67 -6.32
N ILE A 247 -0.82 17.38 -5.83
CA ILE A 247 -0.92 18.79 -5.45
C ILE A 247 -1.17 19.72 -6.64
N ASP A 248 -0.92 19.29 -7.87
CA ASP A 248 -1.12 20.12 -9.07
C ASP A 248 -2.57 20.06 -9.57
N ALA A 249 -3.37 19.08 -9.13
CA ALA A 249 -4.74 18.86 -9.59
C ALA A 249 -5.57 20.15 -9.53
N GLN A 250 -6.19 20.50 -10.66
CA GLN A 250 -7.10 21.63 -10.84
C GLN A 250 -8.42 21.09 -11.38
N ILE A 251 -9.51 21.25 -10.63
CA ILE A 251 -10.86 20.87 -11.06
C ILE A 251 -11.67 22.15 -11.23
N GLU A 252 -12.46 22.23 -12.30
CA GLU A 252 -13.29 23.39 -12.57
C GLU A 252 -14.23 23.68 -11.38
N GLY A 253 -14.30 24.96 -10.97
CA GLY A 253 -15.12 25.39 -9.83
C GLY A 253 -14.56 25.04 -8.45
N MET A 254 -13.35 24.47 -8.35
CA MET A 254 -12.82 24.07 -7.05
C MET A 254 -12.59 25.24 -6.08
N VAL A 255 -12.67 24.92 -4.78
CA VAL A 255 -12.28 25.80 -3.68
C VAL A 255 -11.10 25.20 -2.92
N HIS A 256 -10.40 26.03 -2.16
CA HIS A 256 -9.17 25.66 -1.47
C HIS A 256 -9.40 25.60 0.02
N ALA A 257 -8.98 24.52 0.66
CA ALA A 257 -9.07 24.33 2.09
C ALA A 257 -7.67 24.20 2.72
N ALA A 258 -7.55 24.76 3.91
CA ALA A 258 -6.45 24.54 4.85
C ALA A 258 -7.04 24.02 6.16
N ILE A 259 -6.21 23.40 6.99
CA ILE A 259 -6.65 22.80 8.26
C ILE A 259 -5.73 23.22 9.40
N ARG A 260 -6.28 23.20 10.61
CA ARG A 260 -5.59 23.29 11.89
C ARG A 260 -6.05 22.14 12.75
N LEU A 261 -5.14 21.23 13.06
CA LEU A 261 -5.43 20.03 13.84
C LEU A 261 -4.84 20.14 15.24
N ASN A 262 -5.37 19.32 16.17
CA ASN A 262 -4.83 19.26 17.52
C ASN A 262 -3.42 18.63 17.52
N PRO A 263 -2.37 19.37 17.94
CA PRO A 263 -1.00 18.84 17.99
C PRO A 263 -0.86 17.64 18.95
N ALA A 264 -1.74 17.55 19.96
CA ALA A 264 -1.95 16.34 20.74
C ALA A 264 -2.89 15.41 19.95
N GLN A 265 -2.34 14.69 18.97
CA GLN A 265 -3.09 13.80 18.08
C GLN A 265 -4.06 12.90 18.86
N GLY A 266 -5.32 12.85 18.42
CA GLY A 266 -6.38 12.09 19.10
C GLY A 266 -7.05 12.80 20.29
N GLY A 267 -6.54 13.96 20.72
CA GLY A 267 -7.12 14.74 21.82
C GLY A 267 -8.38 15.54 21.46
N GLY A 268 -8.72 15.64 20.18
CA GLY A 268 -9.93 16.34 19.73
C GLY A 268 -9.90 17.85 20.00
N ILE A 269 -11.07 18.48 20.07
CA ILE A 269 -11.22 19.93 20.24
C ILE A 269 -12.19 20.18 21.38
N GLU A 270 -11.86 21.09 22.29
CA GLU A 270 -12.78 21.51 23.35
C GLU A 270 -13.68 22.64 22.86
N SER A 271 -13.10 23.66 22.24
CA SER A 271 -13.81 24.78 21.62
C SER A 271 -12.94 25.52 20.60
N PHE A 272 -13.55 26.33 19.73
CA PHE A 272 -12.80 27.24 18.85
C PHE A 272 -13.57 28.56 18.63
N ASP A 273 -12.82 29.61 18.33
CA ASP A 273 -13.31 30.92 17.86
C ASP A 273 -12.76 31.19 16.46
N ALA A 274 -13.67 31.22 15.49
CA ALA A 274 -13.38 31.45 14.08
C ALA A 274 -13.76 32.86 13.58
N SER A 275 -14.25 33.75 14.46
CA SER A 275 -14.80 35.05 14.07
C SER A 275 -13.85 35.91 13.24
N GLU A 276 -12.56 35.90 13.59
CA GLU A 276 -11.53 36.60 12.84
C GLU A 276 -11.37 36.02 11.43
N ALA A 277 -11.28 34.69 11.33
CA ALA A 277 -11.12 33.97 10.06
C ALA A 277 -12.33 34.19 9.14
N GLU A 278 -13.55 34.12 9.67
CA GLU A 278 -14.79 34.33 8.91
C GLU A 278 -14.88 35.74 8.28
N ALA A 279 -14.27 36.75 8.92
CA ALA A 279 -14.24 38.11 8.42
C ALA A 279 -13.16 38.35 7.35
N MET A 280 -12.24 37.40 7.14
CA MET A 280 -11.13 37.55 6.20
C MET A 280 -11.60 37.47 4.74
N ARG A 281 -11.01 38.32 3.89
CA ARG A 281 -11.30 38.36 2.46
C ARG A 281 -11.10 36.98 1.82
N GLY A 282 -12.11 36.53 1.07
CA GLY A 282 -12.04 35.31 0.26
C GLY A 282 -12.32 34.02 1.03
N VAL A 283 -12.53 34.09 2.35
CA VAL A 283 -13.01 32.96 3.15
C VAL A 283 -14.47 32.68 2.79
N LYS A 284 -14.78 31.40 2.60
CA LYS A 284 -16.10 30.90 2.21
C LYS A 284 -16.80 30.15 3.34
N ALA A 285 -16.03 29.41 4.14
CA ALA A 285 -16.55 28.64 5.26
C ALA A 285 -15.43 28.31 6.25
N VAL A 286 -15.81 28.15 7.52
CA VAL A 286 -15.00 27.49 8.55
C VAL A 286 -15.77 26.26 9.00
N VAL A 287 -15.13 25.09 8.93
CA VAL A 287 -15.79 23.79 9.06
C VAL A 287 -15.10 22.99 10.15
N PRO A 288 -15.81 22.53 11.20
CA PRO A 288 -15.25 21.57 12.13
C PRO A 288 -15.05 20.23 11.42
N VAL A 289 -13.89 19.61 11.65
CA VAL A 289 -13.48 18.34 11.06
C VAL A 289 -12.91 17.43 12.15
N THR A 290 -12.78 16.14 11.86
CA THR A 290 -12.19 15.20 12.81
C THR A 290 -10.78 15.65 13.20
N GLY A 291 -10.61 15.94 14.49
CA GLY A 291 -9.34 16.38 15.08
C GLY A 291 -9.02 17.87 14.96
N GLY A 292 -9.87 18.69 14.34
CA GLY A 292 -9.59 20.12 14.19
C GLY A 292 -10.61 20.96 13.42
N VAL A 293 -10.13 22.06 12.85
CA VAL A 293 -10.96 23.00 12.08
C VAL A 293 -10.33 23.23 10.73
N ALA A 294 -11.14 23.20 9.68
CA ALA A 294 -10.74 23.54 8.33
C ALA A 294 -11.30 24.91 7.93
N VAL A 295 -10.54 25.66 7.12
CA VAL A 295 -10.98 26.92 6.52
C VAL A 295 -10.94 26.80 5.02
N VAL A 296 -12.08 27.09 4.38
CA VAL A 296 -12.26 27.07 2.93
C VAL A 296 -12.23 28.49 2.39
N ALA A 297 -11.45 28.72 1.34
CA ALA A 297 -11.27 30.01 0.69
C ALA A 297 -11.18 29.89 -0.84
N ASP A 298 -11.10 31.03 -1.52
CA ASP A 298 -10.95 31.12 -2.98
C ASP A 298 -9.53 30.88 -3.51
N ASN A 299 -8.54 30.73 -2.62
CA ASN A 299 -7.19 30.25 -2.96
C ASN A 299 -6.48 29.69 -1.72
N THR A 300 -5.43 28.89 -1.96
CA THR A 300 -4.65 28.22 -0.90
C THR A 300 -4.02 29.19 0.10
N TRP A 301 -3.46 30.32 -0.36
CA TRP A 301 -2.80 31.28 0.55
C TRP A 301 -3.78 31.89 1.55
N ARG A 302 -4.98 32.29 1.10
CA ARG A 302 -6.03 32.81 1.99
C ARG A 302 -6.56 31.73 2.93
N ALA A 303 -6.71 30.49 2.46
CA ALA A 303 -7.09 29.39 3.32
C ALA A 303 -6.07 29.21 4.45
N PHE A 304 -4.77 29.20 4.16
CA PHE A 304 -3.72 29.14 5.19
C PHE A 304 -3.79 30.32 6.17
N LYS A 305 -3.86 31.55 5.67
CA LYS A 305 -3.92 32.73 6.54
C LYS A 305 -5.15 32.78 7.43
N ALA A 306 -6.29 32.32 6.92
CA ALA A 306 -7.50 32.25 7.70
C ALA A 306 -7.48 31.09 8.70
N ALA A 307 -6.93 29.93 8.34
CA ALA A 307 -6.72 28.84 9.30
C ALA A 307 -5.79 29.26 10.45
N GLU A 308 -4.72 30.01 10.15
CA GLU A 308 -3.82 30.57 11.17
C GLU A 308 -4.56 31.44 12.22
N ALA A 309 -5.60 32.17 11.79
CA ALA A 309 -6.37 33.10 12.61
C ALA A 309 -7.44 32.42 13.51
N VAL A 310 -7.74 31.14 13.29
CA VAL A 310 -8.68 30.41 14.16
C VAL A 310 -8.01 30.16 15.52
N LYS A 311 -8.66 30.58 16.60
CA LYS A 311 -8.22 30.31 17.97
C LYS A 311 -8.90 29.02 18.44
N VAL A 312 -8.13 28.10 18.99
CA VAL A 312 -8.64 26.77 19.34
C VAL A 312 -8.14 26.36 20.71
N GLU A 313 -9.07 25.87 21.53
CA GLU A 313 -8.79 25.20 22.79
C GLU A 313 -8.76 23.69 22.53
N TRP A 314 -7.58 23.11 22.73
CA TRP A 314 -7.28 21.71 22.39
C TRP A 314 -7.48 20.79 23.59
N GLY A 315 -8.04 19.60 23.33
CA GLY A 315 -8.07 18.54 24.34
C GLY A 315 -6.69 17.88 24.51
N ALA A 316 -6.52 17.18 25.63
CA ALA A 316 -5.28 16.49 25.97
C ALA A 316 -5.06 15.21 25.12
N ALA A 317 -3.80 14.83 24.91
CA ALA A 317 -3.45 13.59 24.23
C ALA A 317 -3.98 12.36 24.99
N PRO A 318 -4.40 11.29 24.29
CA PRO A 318 -4.76 10.01 24.90
C PRO A 318 -3.53 9.17 25.29
N PHE A 319 -2.32 9.69 25.11
CA PHE A 319 -1.03 9.04 25.40
C PHE A 319 -0.13 10.00 26.21
N PRO A 320 0.96 9.49 26.84
CA PRO A 320 1.85 10.33 27.63
C PRO A 320 2.42 11.50 26.82
N ALA A 321 2.46 12.70 27.37
CA ALA A 321 2.76 13.90 26.60
C ALA A 321 4.27 14.10 26.32
N SER A 322 5.14 13.49 27.14
CA SER A 322 6.58 13.73 27.08
C SER A 322 7.37 12.57 26.47
N MET A 323 8.47 12.90 25.82
CA MET A 323 9.40 11.91 25.28
C MET A 323 10.03 11.03 26.38
N ASP A 324 10.26 11.58 27.57
CA ASP A 324 10.81 10.83 28.71
C ASP A 324 9.85 9.74 29.19
N GLU A 325 8.53 10.02 29.21
CA GLU A 325 7.53 9.01 29.54
C GLU A 325 7.45 7.90 28.48
N HIS A 326 7.68 8.24 27.20
CA HIS A 326 7.74 7.27 26.11
C HIS A 326 8.95 6.34 26.28
N TRP A 327 10.13 6.89 26.56
CA TRP A 327 11.33 6.09 26.88
C TRP A 327 11.13 5.21 28.10
N ALA A 328 10.48 5.73 29.14
CA ALA A 328 10.16 4.94 30.33
C ALA A 328 9.18 3.80 30.02
N ALA A 329 8.21 4.01 29.11
CA ALA A 329 7.28 2.96 28.67
C ALA A 329 8.01 1.85 27.91
N LEU A 330 8.93 2.19 27.00
CA LEU A 330 9.78 1.21 26.31
C LEU A 330 10.68 0.43 27.27
N GLY A 331 11.30 1.11 28.23
CA GLY A 331 12.15 0.46 29.25
C GLY A 331 11.39 -0.55 30.11
N ARG A 332 10.11 -0.28 30.40
CA ARG A 332 9.21 -1.21 31.11
C ARG A 332 8.72 -2.36 30.23
N ALA A 333 8.73 -2.21 28.91
CA ALA A 333 8.23 -3.23 27.98
C ALA A 333 9.12 -4.48 27.91
N PHE A 334 10.37 -4.44 28.40
CA PHE A 334 11.23 -5.62 28.54
C PHE A 334 10.81 -6.55 29.70
N ALA A 335 9.50 -6.73 29.90
CA ALA A 335 8.90 -7.66 30.84
C ALA A 335 8.36 -8.88 30.09
N GLU A 336 8.31 -10.04 30.74
CA GLU A 336 7.90 -11.31 30.13
C GLU A 336 6.48 -11.23 29.54
N GLU A 337 5.57 -10.53 30.22
CA GLU A 337 4.17 -10.37 29.80
C GLU A 337 4.01 -9.53 28.53
N ALA A 338 5.01 -8.72 28.19
CA ALA A 338 5.06 -7.89 26.99
C ALA A 338 5.83 -8.56 25.85
N GLN A 339 6.35 -9.78 26.04
CA GLN A 339 7.02 -10.53 24.97
C GLN A 339 6.02 -10.77 23.83
N ASP A 340 6.34 -10.20 22.67
CA ASP A 340 5.50 -10.28 21.47
C ASP A 340 5.91 -11.46 20.60
N SER A 341 7.22 -11.61 20.36
CA SER A 341 7.75 -12.67 19.51
C SER A 341 9.18 -13.06 19.88
N ARG A 342 9.57 -14.26 19.45
CA ARG A 342 10.96 -14.72 19.44
C ARG A 342 11.18 -15.59 18.20
N ASN A 343 11.40 -14.93 17.07
CA ASN A 343 11.51 -15.61 15.77
C ASN A 343 12.92 -16.19 15.52
N ARG A 344 13.91 -15.81 16.33
CA ARG A 344 15.28 -16.36 16.32
C ARG A 344 15.64 -16.80 17.74
N ASP A 345 16.01 -18.07 17.91
CA ASP A 345 16.44 -18.66 19.19
C ASP A 345 17.31 -19.90 18.92
N ASP A 346 18.54 -19.67 18.46
CA ASP A 346 19.49 -20.71 18.10
C ASP A 346 20.50 -20.95 19.21
N GLY A 347 20.92 -22.22 19.40
CA GLY A 347 21.96 -22.59 20.36
C GLY A 347 21.47 -22.59 21.81
N ASP A 348 22.42 -22.44 22.75
CA ASP A 348 22.16 -22.32 24.19
C ASP A 348 22.63 -20.95 24.68
N VAL A 349 21.79 -19.93 24.42
CA VAL A 349 22.10 -18.53 24.71
C VAL A 349 22.30 -18.28 26.21
N GLU A 350 21.43 -18.83 27.07
CA GLU A 350 21.57 -18.64 28.52
C GLU A 350 22.80 -19.37 29.07
N GLY A 351 23.07 -20.60 28.61
CA GLY A 351 24.27 -21.33 29.00
C GLY A 351 25.55 -20.62 28.58
N ALA A 352 25.58 -20.06 27.37
CA ALA A 352 26.73 -19.32 26.86
C ALA A 352 26.95 -17.99 27.60
N LEU A 353 25.89 -17.26 27.95
CA LEU A 353 25.95 -16.02 28.73
C LEU A 353 26.27 -16.25 30.22
N GLY A 354 26.00 -17.44 30.78
CA GLY A 354 26.22 -17.75 32.19
C GLY A 354 27.69 -17.86 32.63
N THR A 355 28.65 -17.69 31.72
CA THR A 355 30.08 -17.83 31.96
C THR A 355 30.87 -16.71 31.30
N GLY A 356 32.03 -16.32 31.85
CA GLY A 356 32.91 -15.31 31.24
C GLY A 356 32.36 -13.89 31.28
N GLU A 357 33.00 -13.00 30.52
CA GLU A 357 32.59 -11.59 30.39
C GLU A 357 31.45 -11.45 29.39
N VAL A 358 30.42 -10.69 29.73
CA VAL A 358 29.25 -10.38 28.90
C VAL A 358 29.28 -8.90 28.56
N ILE A 359 29.17 -8.59 27.26
CA ILE A 359 29.04 -7.23 26.75
C ILE A 359 27.56 -6.88 26.73
N GLU A 360 27.22 -5.74 27.35
CA GLU A 360 25.85 -5.23 27.40
C GLU A 360 25.77 -3.81 26.82
N ALA A 361 24.71 -3.53 26.08
CA ALA A 361 24.46 -2.20 25.51
C ALA A 361 22.96 -1.92 25.40
N GLU A 362 22.58 -0.64 25.52
CA GLU A 362 21.22 -0.16 25.24
C GLU A 362 21.26 0.84 24.09
N TYR A 363 20.40 0.64 23.10
CA TYR A 363 20.25 1.49 21.93
C TYR A 363 18.86 2.14 21.92
N ARG A 364 18.78 3.35 21.39
CA ARG A 364 17.52 4.10 21.27
C ARG A 364 17.41 4.72 19.89
N ALA A 365 16.23 4.63 19.29
CA ALA A 365 15.90 5.29 18.04
C ALA A 365 14.63 6.14 18.24
N PRO A 366 14.70 7.47 18.07
CA PRO A 366 13.55 8.33 18.24
C PRO A 366 12.58 8.21 17.06
N TYR A 367 11.39 8.80 17.23
CA TYR A 367 10.47 9.04 16.12
C TYR A 367 11.18 9.75 14.97
N LEU A 368 10.81 9.42 13.73
CA LEU A 368 11.35 10.05 12.53
C LEU A 368 10.23 10.36 11.55
N ALA A 369 10.13 11.63 11.17
CA ALA A 369 9.17 12.09 10.19
C ALA A 369 9.48 11.55 8.79
N HIS A 370 8.44 11.38 7.98
CA HIS A 370 8.54 11.05 6.56
C HIS A 370 9.07 12.20 5.72
N ALA A 371 8.60 13.42 6.02
CA ALA A 371 8.98 14.69 5.41
C ALA A 371 9.08 14.65 3.85
N PRO A 372 8.05 14.15 3.12
CA PRO A 372 8.05 14.23 1.65
C PRO A 372 8.04 15.69 1.18
N MET A 373 8.68 16.00 0.05
CA MET A 373 8.77 17.38 -0.45
C MET A 373 7.41 17.96 -0.85
N GLU A 374 6.49 17.13 -1.32
CA GLU A 374 5.09 17.48 -1.52
C GLU A 374 4.30 17.28 -0.21
N PRO A 375 3.73 18.33 0.40
CA PRO A 375 2.81 18.18 1.54
C PRO A 375 1.55 17.41 1.15
N ILE A 376 0.93 16.73 2.11
CA ILE A 376 -0.29 15.97 1.81
C ILE A 376 -1.43 16.85 1.36
N ASN A 377 -2.18 16.29 0.42
CA ASN A 377 -3.26 16.97 -0.27
C ASN A 377 -4.25 15.95 -0.83
N ALA A 378 -5.48 16.42 -0.99
CA ALA A 378 -6.54 15.70 -1.69
C ALA A 378 -7.53 16.71 -2.29
N VAL A 379 -8.02 16.43 -3.49
CA VAL A 379 -9.23 17.06 -4.02
C VAL A 379 -10.36 16.06 -3.89
N VAL A 380 -11.49 16.47 -3.30
CA VAL A 380 -12.68 15.65 -3.18
C VAL A 380 -13.90 16.45 -3.65
N ARG A 381 -14.69 15.88 -4.56
CA ARG A 381 -16.06 16.33 -4.86
C ARG A 381 -17.02 15.27 -4.36
N VAL A 382 -18.02 15.68 -3.58
CA VAL A 382 -19.13 14.81 -3.20
C VAL A 382 -20.40 15.36 -3.81
N ASP A 383 -21.11 14.51 -4.54
CA ASP A 383 -22.41 14.78 -5.14
C ASP A 383 -23.49 13.99 -4.37
N ASP A 384 -24.74 14.03 -4.83
CA ASP A 384 -25.82 13.29 -4.15
C ASP A 384 -25.78 11.78 -4.42
N ASP A 385 -25.22 11.35 -5.55
CA ASP A 385 -25.22 9.97 -6.01
C ASP A 385 -23.81 9.35 -6.15
N GLY A 386 -22.77 10.10 -5.78
CA GLY A 386 -21.38 9.63 -5.84
C GLY A 386 -20.36 10.59 -5.28
N ALA A 387 -19.09 10.20 -5.37
CA ALA A 387 -17.96 11.05 -5.02
C ALA A 387 -16.79 10.80 -5.96
N GLU A 388 -15.96 11.84 -6.14
CA GLU A 388 -14.75 11.77 -6.95
C GLU A 388 -13.57 12.34 -6.17
N VAL A 389 -12.45 11.62 -6.19
CA VAL A 389 -11.25 11.90 -5.42
C VAL A 389 -10.06 11.98 -6.35
N TRP A 390 -9.21 13.00 -6.18
CA TRP A 390 -7.91 13.11 -6.81
C TRP A 390 -6.84 13.25 -5.73
N THR A 391 -5.96 12.26 -5.62
CA THR A 391 -4.87 12.27 -4.63
C THR A 391 -3.77 11.29 -4.98
N GLY A 392 -2.55 11.55 -4.51
CA GLY A 392 -1.51 10.54 -4.45
C GLY A 392 -1.78 9.58 -3.28
N THR A 393 -1.95 8.29 -3.54
CA THR A 393 -2.20 7.29 -2.48
C THR A 393 -1.52 5.96 -2.77
N GLN A 394 -1.05 5.30 -1.72
CA GLN A 394 -0.56 3.91 -1.79
C GLN A 394 -1.66 2.88 -1.46
N ILE A 395 -2.85 3.33 -1.06
CA ILE A 395 -3.97 2.51 -0.57
C ILE A 395 -5.31 2.90 -1.23
N PRO A 396 -5.41 2.90 -2.58
CA PRO A 396 -6.56 3.45 -3.29
C PRO A 396 -7.91 2.80 -2.93
N ARG A 397 -7.93 1.52 -2.55
CA ARG A 397 -9.16 0.84 -2.12
C ARG A 397 -9.64 1.24 -0.73
N PHE A 398 -8.73 1.52 0.20
CA PHE A 398 -9.10 2.04 1.52
C PHE A 398 -9.66 3.46 1.38
N VAL A 399 -8.99 4.30 0.57
CA VAL A 399 -9.49 5.62 0.18
C VAL A 399 -10.93 5.53 -0.36
N GLN A 400 -11.18 4.65 -1.34
CA GLN A 400 -12.51 4.46 -1.92
C GLN A 400 -13.56 4.07 -0.88
N GLN A 401 -13.24 3.13 0.02
CA GLN A 401 -14.15 2.65 1.06
C GLN A 401 -14.46 3.74 2.11
N ASN A 402 -13.44 4.47 2.56
CA ASN A 402 -13.59 5.48 3.59
C ASN A 402 -14.37 6.69 3.07
N VAL A 403 -14.11 7.12 1.83
CA VAL A 403 -14.89 8.18 1.17
C VAL A 403 -16.35 7.76 1.01
N ALA A 404 -16.61 6.53 0.53
CA ALA A 404 -17.99 6.03 0.39
C ALA A 404 -18.75 6.03 1.73
N LYS A 405 -18.07 5.60 2.81
CA LYS A 405 -18.62 5.59 4.16
C LYS A 405 -18.96 6.99 4.67
N ILE A 406 -18.05 7.96 4.50
CA ILE A 406 -18.26 9.35 4.96
C ILE A 406 -19.33 10.05 4.11
N ALA A 407 -19.32 9.85 2.80
CA ALA A 407 -20.28 10.45 1.87
C ALA A 407 -21.67 9.79 1.91
N GLY A 408 -21.78 8.58 2.47
CA GLY A 408 -23.03 7.83 2.52
C GLY A 408 -23.47 7.27 1.17
N VAL A 409 -22.52 6.98 0.27
CA VAL A 409 -22.76 6.44 -1.08
C VAL A 409 -22.21 5.01 -1.21
N ALA A 410 -22.60 4.30 -2.26
CA ALA A 410 -22.05 2.97 -2.54
C ALA A 410 -20.57 3.06 -2.97
N VAL A 411 -19.77 2.04 -2.64
CA VAL A 411 -18.31 2.04 -2.92
C VAL A 411 -18.01 2.17 -4.42
N ASP A 412 -18.83 1.56 -5.27
CA ASP A 412 -18.72 1.64 -6.74
C ASP A 412 -19.19 2.99 -7.32
N LYS A 413 -19.77 3.87 -6.50
CA LYS A 413 -20.07 5.27 -6.81
C LYS A 413 -18.96 6.24 -6.42
N VAL A 414 -17.85 5.72 -5.89
CA VAL A 414 -16.65 6.50 -5.58
C VAL A 414 -15.59 6.26 -6.64
N VAL A 415 -15.27 7.29 -7.41
CA VAL A 415 -14.17 7.31 -8.36
C VAL A 415 -12.92 7.85 -7.66
N VAL A 416 -11.82 7.09 -7.74
CA VAL A 416 -10.52 7.51 -7.19
C VAL A 416 -9.53 7.62 -8.33
N ASN A 417 -9.15 8.85 -8.63
CA ASN A 417 -8.08 9.21 -9.55
C ASN A 417 -6.76 9.21 -8.77
N ALA A 418 -6.06 8.07 -8.78
CA ALA A 418 -4.74 7.96 -8.18
C ALA A 418 -3.71 8.75 -9.00
N LEU A 419 -2.96 9.64 -8.37
CA LEU A 419 -1.99 10.51 -9.04
C LEU A 419 -0.55 10.19 -8.60
N MET A 420 0.43 10.60 -9.42
CA MET A 420 1.82 10.61 -8.98
C MET A 420 2.00 11.52 -7.75
N MET A 421 2.98 11.19 -6.91
CA MET A 421 3.25 11.93 -5.68
C MET A 421 4.72 12.34 -5.53
N GLY A 422 4.96 13.49 -4.91
CA GLY A 422 6.29 14.08 -4.67
C GLY A 422 6.98 13.49 -3.45
N GLY A 423 7.04 12.16 -3.38
CA GLY A 423 7.52 11.39 -2.24
C GLY A 423 6.40 10.91 -1.32
N SER A 424 6.76 9.98 -0.43
CA SER A 424 5.86 9.48 0.62
C SER A 424 6.67 8.86 1.76
N PHE A 425 7.62 7.97 1.43
CA PHE A 425 8.35 7.18 2.41
C PHE A 425 7.46 6.35 3.35
N GLY A 426 6.17 6.19 3.03
CA GLY A 426 5.19 5.53 3.87
C GLY A 426 4.05 6.44 4.33
N HIS A 427 4.23 7.75 4.27
CA HIS A 427 3.26 8.76 4.69
C HIS A 427 1.89 8.65 3.96
N ARG A 428 1.89 8.29 2.67
CA ARG A 428 0.68 8.08 1.85
C ARG A 428 0.14 6.63 1.89
N LEU A 429 0.59 5.83 2.86
CA LEU A 429 -0.15 4.66 3.36
C LEU A 429 -1.23 5.05 4.40
N GLU A 430 -1.34 6.34 4.70
CA GLU A 430 -2.42 6.93 5.46
C GLU A 430 -3.36 7.70 4.52
N ASP A 431 -4.62 7.85 4.91
CA ASP A 431 -5.66 8.51 4.11
C ASP A 431 -6.44 9.58 4.89
N GLU A 432 -5.91 10.04 6.03
CA GLU A 432 -6.61 10.98 6.91
C GLU A 432 -6.91 12.32 6.23
N VAL A 433 -5.97 12.82 5.41
CA VAL A 433 -6.20 14.01 4.57
C VAL A 433 -7.40 13.83 3.62
N VAL A 434 -7.64 12.62 3.12
CA VAL A 434 -8.78 12.34 2.24
C VAL A 434 -10.07 12.31 3.05
N LYS A 435 -10.07 11.66 4.23
CA LYS A 435 -11.24 11.62 5.11
C LYS A 435 -11.69 13.03 5.48
N GLN A 436 -10.76 13.87 5.91
CA GLN A 436 -11.03 15.27 6.24
C GLN A 436 -11.46 16.10 5.03
N ALA A 437 -10.82 15.91 3.86
CA ALA A 437 -11.27 16.55 2.62
C ALA A 437 -12.71 16.15 2.26
N THR A 438 -13.09 14.90 2.53
CA THR A 438 -14.45 14.39 2.33
C THR A 438 -15.43 15.01 3.32
N GLU A 439 -15.07 15.15 4.60
CA GLU A 439 -15.88 15.86 5.60
C GLU A 439 -16.15 17.31 5.19
N ILE A 440 -15.12 18.02 4.69
CA ILE A 440 -15.29 19.39 4.19
C ILE A 440 -16.20 19.41 2.96
N ALA A 441 -15.95 18.52 1.98
CA ALA A 441 -16.75 18.44 0.76
C ALA A 441 -18.23 18.13 1.04
N MET A 442 -18.54 17.37 2.09
CA MET A 442 -19.92 17.11 2.52
C MET A 442 -20.69 18.37 2.94
N THR A 443 -20.00 19.43 3.36
CA THR A 443 -20.62 20.73 3.68
C THR A 443 -20.92 21.59 2.46
N MET A 444 -20.40 21.21 1.28
CA MET A 444 -20.50 21.97 0.04
C MET A 444 -20.63 21.04 -1.18
N LYS A 445 -21.60 20.13 -1.11
CA LYS A 445 -21.91 19.18 -2.18
C LYS A 445 -21.94 19.84 -3.57
N GLY A 446 -21.42 19.13 -4.56
CA GLY A 446 -21.24 19.62 -5.94
C GLY A 446 -20.01 20.51 -6.14
N THR A 447 -19.36 20.98 -5.07
CA THR A 447 -18.14 21.80 -5.16
C THR A 447 -16.91 20.95 -4.91
N PRO A 448 -15.94 20.86 -5.84
CA PRO A 448 -14.65 20.22 -5.57
C PRO A 448 -13.88 21.00 -4.50
N VAL A 449 -13.41 20.32 -3.46
CA VAL A 449 -12.62 20.90 -2.37
C VAL A 449 -11.21 20.36 -2.41
N LYS A 450 -10.24 21.26 -2.60
CA LYS A 450 -8.81 20.94 -2.52
C LYS A 450 -8.29 21.24 -1.11
N LEU A 451 -8.13 20.21 -0.29
CA LEU A 451 -7.41 20.32 0.98
C LEU A 451 -5.91 20.19 0.72
N THR A 452 -5.13 21.11 1.26
CA THR A 452 -3.67 21.05 1.29
C THR A 452 -3.22 21.36 2.70
N TYR A 453 -2.38 20.51 3.28
CA TYR A 453 -1.75 20.83 4.56
C TYR A 453 -0.64 21.86 4.35
N SER A 454 -0.46 22.78 5.30
CA SER A 454 0.80 23.53 5.36
C SER A 454 1.94 22.57 5.68
N ARG A 455 3.19 22.97 5.43
CA ARG A 455 4.34 22.13 5.81
C ARG A 455 4.35 21.85 7.31
N GLU A 456 4.01 22.84 8.11
CA GLU A 456 3.98 22.76 9.57
C GLU A 456 2.90 21.77 10.04
N GLU A 457 1.69 21.84 9.47
CA GLU A 457 0.61 20.89 9.78
C GLU A 457 0.95 19.46 9.33
N ASP A 458 1.53 19.31 8.14
CA ASP A 458 2.00 18.03 7.58
C ASP A 458 3.07 17.38 8.46
N MET A 459 4.00 18.16 8.99
CA MET A 459 5.03 17.64 9.91
C MET A 459 4.49 17.36 11.32
N LEU A 460 3.62 18.22 11.86
CA LEU A 460 3.02 18.04 13.18
C LEU A 460 2.07 16.85 13.23
N HIS A 461 1.37 16.58 12.13
CA HIS A 461 0.37 15.52 12.02
C HIS A 461 0.84 14.35 11.18
N ASP A 462 2.16 14.21 11.02
CA ASP A 462 2.75 12.97 10.53
C ASP A 462 2.42 11.82 11.48
N PHE A 463 2.38 10.61 10.94
CA PHE A 463 2.41 9.37 11.70
C PHE A 463 3.82 8.79 11.59
N PRO A 464 4.79 9.26 12.40
CA PRO A 464 6.20 9.03 12.16
C PRO A 464 6.58 7.55 12.25
N ARG A 465 7.82 7.24 11.83
CA ARG A 465 8.51 6.00 12.21
C ARG A 465 8.44 5.85 13.72
N GLN A 466 8.23 4.64 14.18
CA GLN A 466 8.14 4.30 15.58
C GLN A 466 9.42 4.60 16.39
N ILE A 467 9.21 5.01 17.64
CA ILE A 467 10.22 5.00 18.69
C ILE A 467 10.57 3.54 19.05
N ALA A 468 11.84 3.26 19.30
CA ALA A 468 12.26 1.92 19.70
C ALA A 468 13.48 1.93 20.63
N MET A 469 13.60 0.86 21.41
CA MET A 469 14.72 0.59 22.30
C MET A 469 15.25 -0.82 22.05
N GLY A 470 16.56 -0.98 21.95
CA GLY A 470 17.24 -2.28 21.85
C GLY A 470 18.12 -2.53 23.07
N ARG A 471 18.21 -3.77 23.53
CA ARG A 471 19.13 -4.20 24.58
C ARG A 471 19.91 -5.43 24.12
N LEU A 472 21.23 -5.29 24.09
CA LEU A 472 22.16 -6.35 23.77
C LEU A 472 22.68 -7.01 25.04
N ARG A 473 22.79 -8.34 25.01
CA ARG A 473 23.78 -9.10 25.76
C ARG A 473 24.55 -9.99 24.79
N GLY A 474 25.87 -10.02 24.85
CA GLY A 474 26.64 -10.84 23.92
C GLY A 474 28.05 -11.16 24.38
N LYS A 475 28.70 -12.05 23.63
CA LYS A 475 30.04 -12.54 23.90
C LYS A 475 30.84 -12.78 22.62
N VAL A 476 32.14 -12.58 22.75
CA VAL A 476 33.15 -12.85 21.72
C VAL A 476 34.01 -14.01 22.19
N ALA A 477 34.29 -14.95 21.29
CA ALA A 477 35.26 -16.01 21.51
C ALA A 477 36.12 -16.16 20.25
N GLU A 478 37.44 -16.29 20.45
CA GLU A 478 38.40 -16.53 19.35
C GLU A 478 38.29 -15.51 18.20
N GLY A 479 37.99 -14.25 18.52
CA GLY A 479 37.84 -13.16 17.55
C GLY A 479 36.57 -13.26 16.69
N ARG A 480 35.53 -13.94 17.17
CA ARG A 480 34.22 -14.06 16.53
C ARG A 480 33.10 -13.85 17.53
N VAL A 481 31.96 -13.38 17.06
CA VAL A 481 30.72 -13.37 17.85
C VAL A 481 30.30 -14.81 18.14
N ASP A 482 30.35 -15.19 19.41
CA ASP A 482 29.93 -16.50 19.90
C ASP A 482 28.44 -16.49 20.29
N THR A 483 28.04 -15.42 20.98
CA THR A 483 26.68 -15.27 21.49
C THR A 483 26.16 -13.86 21.26
N MET A 484 24.93 -13.76 20.78
CA MET A 484 24.21 -12.50 20.68
C MET A 484 22.74 -12.68 21.04
N ASP A 485 22.31 -11.96 22.06
CA ASP A 485 20.94 -11.86 22.53
C ASP A 485 20.47 -10.41 22.40
N LEU A 486 19.66 -10.14 21.37
CA LEU A 486 19.13 -8.82 21.09
C LEU A 486 17.63 -8.76 21.42
N SER A 487 17.29 -8.00 22.45
CA SER A 487 15.91 -7.70 22.82
C SER A 487 15.49 -6.35 22.24
N ILE A 488 14.32 -6.25 21.62
CA ILE A 488 13.84 -5.04 20.97
C ILE A 488 12.43 -4.71 21.46
N ALA A 489 12.23 -3.49 21.95
CA ALA A 489 10.93 -2.97 22.36
C ALA A 489 10.49 -1.82 21.44
N MET A 490 9.25 -1.88 20.94
CA MET A 490 8.58 -0.77 20.26
C MET A 490 7.05 -0.93 20.29
N PRO A 491 6.26 0.16 20.10
CA PRO A 491 4.83 0.03 19.88
C PRO A 491 4.54 -0.69 18.56
N SER A 492 3.41 -1.38 18.45
CA SER A 492 3.02 -2.09 17.22
C SER A 492 2.65 -1.10 16.11
N VAL A 493 3.43 -1.12 15.02
CA VAL A 493 3.19 -0.31 13.82
C VAL A 493 1.90 -0.77 13.14
N MET A 494 1.69 -2.09 13.03
CA MET A 494 0.54 -2.66 12.34
C MET A 494 -0.77 -2.39 13.10
N ALA A 495 -0.77 -2.53 14.43
CA ALA A 495 -1.94 -2.23 15.24
C ALA A 495 -2.31 -0.73 15.13
N SER A 496 -1.32 0.16 15.22
CA SER A 496 -1.53 1.61 15.06
C SER A 496 -2.13 1.96 13.69
N GLN A 497 -1.49 1.50 12.61
CA GLN A 497 -1.90 1.84 11.23
C GLN A 497 -3.26 1.22 10.87
N MET A 498 -3.45 -0.08 11.10
CA MET A 498 -4.69 -0.76 10.73
C MET A 498 -5.85 -0.43 11.67
N GLY A 499 -5.57 -0.03 12.92
CA GLY A 499 -6.55 0.53 13.84
C GLY A 499 -7.27 1.75 13.25
N ARG A 500 -6.53 2.65 12.58
CA ARG A 500 -7.11 3.79 11.85
C ARG A 500 -7.95 3.40 10.62
N GLN A 501 -7.79 2.18 10.12
CA GLN A 501 -8.63 1.58 9.07
C GLN A 501 -9.79 0.75 9.63
N GLY A 502 -9.95 0.69 10.97
CA GLY A 502 -10.95 -0.14 11.63
C GLY A 502 -10.73 -1.64 11.47
N GLN A 503 -9.50 -2.07 11.19
CA GLN A 503 -9.13 -3.46 10.96
C GLN A 503 -8.24 -3.97 12.10
N PRO A 504 -8.68 -4.96 12.89
CA PRO A 504 -7.84 -5.55 13.92
C PRO A 504 -6.72 -6.38 13.28
N VAL A 505 -5.52 -6.30 13.85
CA VAL A 505 -4.37 -7.13 13.47
C VAL A 505 -4.00 -8.01 14.67
N PRO A 506 -4.53 -9.24 14.76
CA PRO A 506 -4.25 -10.12 15.87
C PRO A 506 -2.85 -10.74 15.77
N GLY A 507 -2.29 -11.11 16.92
CA GLY A 507 -1.01 -11.80 17.01
C GLY A 507 0.19 -10.85 16.99
N PRO A 508 1.41 -11.41 16.97
CA PRO A 508 2.66 -10.65 17.03
C PRO A 508 2.86 -9.73 15.83
N ASP A 509 3.56 -8.62 16.03
CA ASP A 509 3.89 -7.64 14.99
C ASP A 509 5.32 -7.86 14.50
N SER A 510 5.44 -8.33 13.25
CA SER A 510 6.74 -8.61 12.62
C SER A 510 7.65 -7.41 12.53
N GLN A 511 7.09 -6.20 12.54
CA GLN A 511 7.86 -4.97 12.46
C GLN A 511 8.69 -4.70 13.72
N ILE A 512 8.37 -5.33 14.85
CA ILE A 512 9.16 -5.20 16.08
C ILE A 512 10.57 -5.76 15.88
N VAL A 513 10.71 -6.89 15.17
CA VAL A 513 12.00 -7.59 15.02
C VAL A 513 12.53 -7.63 13.59
N SER A 514 11.75 -7.20 12.59
CA SER A 514 12.13 -7.25 11.16
C SER A 514 13.53 -6.69 10.91
N GLY A 515 14.34 -7.38 10.11
CA GLY A 515 15.73 -7.02 9.81
C GLY A 515 16.75 -7.50 10.83
N ALA A 516 16.37 -7.71 12.09
CA ALA A 516 17.24 -8.30 13.12
C ALA A 516 17.08 -9.83 13.20
N TRP A 517 15.83 -10.33 13.29
CA TRP A 517 15.60 -11.77 13.49
C TRP A 517 16.05 -12.63 12.29
N ASN A 518 15.91 -12.09 11.08
CA ASN A 518 16.26 -12.74 9.82
C ASN A 518 17.64 -12.32 9.29
N ALA A 519 18.48 -11.72 10.14
CA ALA A 519 19.84 -11.36 9.76
C ALA A 519 20.66 -12.61 9.39
N PRO A 520 21.45 -12.58 8.31
CA PRO A 520 22.04 -13.78 7.70
C PRO A 520 23.31 -14.29 8.39
N PHE A 521 23.59 -13.86 9.63
CA PHE A 521 24.82 -14.23 10.34
C PHE A 521 24.72 -15.60 11.00
N ALA A 522 25.80 -16.38 10.86
CA ALA A 522 25.97 -17.69 11.47
C ALA A 522 26.57 -17.56 12.88
N ILE A 523 25.82 -16.93 13.79
CA ILE A 523 26.19 -16.82 15.22
C ILE A 523 25.73 -18.10 15.92
N PRO A 524 26.61 -18.81 16.67
CA PRO A 524 26.27 -20.08 17.31
C PRO A 524 25.10 -20.01 18.29
N ASN A 525 25.09 -18.99 19.16
CA ASN A 525 24.04 -18.75 20.15
C ASN A 525 23.37 -17.42 19.83
N HIS A 526 22.25 -17.45 19.10
CA HIS A 526 21.67 -16.26 18.51
C HIS A 526 20.18 -16.17 18.84
N ARG A 527 19.81 -15.16 19.61
CA ARG A 527 18.43 -14.88 19.97
C ARG A 527 18.04 -13.44 19.63
N VAL A 528 16.84 -13.31 19.07
CA VAL A 528 16.18 -12.01 18.86
C VAL A 528 14.77 -12.09 19.43
N THR A 529 14.49 -11.25 20.43
CA THR A 529 13.19 -11.21 21.11
C THR A 529 12.54 -9.84 20.95
N GLY A 530 11.30 -9.82 20.47
CA GLY A 530 10.47 -8.63 20.35
C GLY A 530 9.57 -8.45 21.57
N TYR A 531 9.45 -7.22 22.05
CA TYR A 531 8.57 -6.81 23.14
C TYR A 531 7.63 -5.71 22.65
N ARG A 532 6.32 -5.91 22.82
CA ARG A 532 5.31 -4.94 22.43
C ARG A 532 5.14 -3.90 23.52
N ALA A 533 5.62 -2.68 23.26
CA ALA A 533 5.32 -1.54 24.13
C ALA A 533 3.83 -1.16 24.01
N PRO A 534 3.24 -0.52 25.04
CA PRO A 534 1.89 0.03 24.94
C PRO A 534 1.79 1.06 23.82
N GLU A 535 0.56 1.38 23.40
CA GLU A 535 0.32 2.48 22.46
C GLU A 535 0.85 3.81 23.04
N LEU A 536 1.59 4.55 22.21
CA LEU A 536 2.17 5.86 22.52
C LEU A 536 1.63 6.88 21.50
N ALA A 537 2.47 7.83 21.05
CA ALA A 537 2.10 8.67 19.92
C ALA A 537 1.77 7.79 18.69
N PRO A 538 0.73 8.12 17.90
CA PRO A 538 0.38 7.41 16.69
C PRO A 538 1.56 7.30 15.73
N ILE A 539 1.79 6.09 15.23
CA ILE A 539 2.90 5.75 14.32
C ILE A 539 2.38 5.10 13.05
N SER A 540 3.19 5.10 12.00
CA SER A 540 2.88 4.39 10.77
C SER A 540 4.11 3.74 10.16
N SER A 541 3.86 2.99 9.08
CA SER A 541 4.89 2.45 8.22
C SER A 541 5.74 3.57 7.66
N TRP A 542 6.99 3.70 8.13
CA TRP A 542 8.03 4.53 7.52
C TRP A 542 8.93 3.66 6.63
N ARG A 543 9.73 4.22 5.72
CA ARG A 543 10.50 3.44 4.74
C ARG A 543 11.40 2.39 5.42
N SER A 544 11.29 1.13 5.02
CA SER A 544 11.94 -0.03 5.68
C SER A 544 11.40 -0.36 7.08
N VAL A 545 10.29 0.25 7.50
CA VAL A 545 9.46 -0.02 8.69
C VAL A 545 10.31 -0.47 9.89
N GLY A 546 10.20 -1.71 10.34
CA GLY A 546 10.99 -2.27 11.44
C GLY A 546 12.48 -2.34 11.17
N ALA A 547 12.85 -2.82 9.97
CA ALA A 547 14.24 -3.05 9.56
C ALA A 547 15.10 -1.78 9.54
N SER A 548 14.49 -0.60 9.40
CA SER A 548 15.23 0.68 9.48
C SER A 548 15.89 0.89 10.85
N THR A 549 15.16 0.61 11.91
CA THR A 549 15.61 0.77 13.31
C THR A 549 16.42 -0.44 13.76
N ASN A 550 15.93 -1.63 13.43
CA ASN A 550 16.54 -2.88 13.86
C ASN A 550 17.86 -3.14 13.15
N GLY A 551 18.03 -2.67 11.91
CA GLY A 551 19.32 -2.66 11.23
C GLY A 551 20.36 -1.86 12.00
N PHE A 552 20.00 -0.69 12.54
CA PHE A 552 20.92 0.08 13.40
C PHE A 552 21.25 -0.68 14.69
N PHE A 553 20.25 -1.20 15.42
CA PHE A 553 20.48 -1.94 16.66
C PHE A 553 21.35 -3.19 16.45
N TYR A 554 21.06 -3.95 15.40
CA TYR A 554 21.76 -5.19 15.11
C TYR A 554 23.21 -4.94 14.67
N ASN A 555 23.45 -3.97 13.77
CA ASN A 555 24.82 -3.68 13.34
C ASN A 555 25.64 -2.98 14.43
N ALA A 556 25.04 -2.12 15.25
CA ALA A 556 25.72 -1.58 16.43
C ALA A 556 26.07 -2.69 17.41
N ALA A 557 25.18 -3.66 17.63
CA ALA A 557 25.47 -4.81 18.46
C ALA A 557 26.65 -5.65 17.93
N LEU A 558 26.75 -5.83 16.62
CA LEU A 558 27.91 -6.49 16.01
C LEU A 558 29.19 -5.67 16.16
N ASP A 559 29.14 -4.33 16.13
CA ASP A 559 30.33 -3.50 16.32
C ASP A 559 30.85 -3.53 17.77
N GLU A 560 29.97 -3.70 18.76
CA GLU A 560 30.36 -3.88 20.17
C GLU A 560 30.98 -5.27 20.44
N LEU A 561 30.65 -6.29 19.62
CA LEU A 561 31.09 -7.69 19.73
C LEU A 561 32.22 -8.02 18.74
#